data_AF-A0A8H3P945-F1
#
_entry.id   AF-A0A8H3P945-F1
#
_cell.length_a   1.000
_cell.length_b   1.000
_cell.length_c   1.000
_cell.angle_alpha   90.00
_cell.angle_beta   90.00
_cell.angle_gamma   90.00
#
_symmetry.space_group_name_H-M   'P 1'
#
loop_
_entity.id
_entity.type
_entity.pdbx_description
1 polymer ?
#
loop_
_entity_poly.entity_id
_entity_poly.type
_entity_poly.pdbx_seq_one_letter_code
_entity_poly.pdbx_strand_id
1 'polypeptide(L)'
;MRPPVPSRAFFRQVPTKHGPYIVSCLPTKSQRLSKIPNRTLPLSSTCPRFLGLRIHRQYSTASAQSQSSKPYLLLRRIVGFTAIAIVAFSTGLAYQTQKTVARMMAASLPTDEETLTAFVPSDEFTKEVEDYIYNHPVTLALRQNPAYTESRPHLKIPQELRARHLTAGILATPGGIVVPPYVFCEEDGKSLTAIFYLGSDVSGHPGIVHGGLLATLLDESMARCCFPALPNKVGVTANLNIDYRRPAMANNYAVLKAKTVKVEGRKAWVEAHIETLPEDGKEPAVLVEAKALFVEPKQAAAMASLYKVTN
;
A
#
# COMPACT_ATOMS: atom_id res chain seq x y z
N MET A 1 22.72 -35.87 -42.55
CA MET A 1 21.62 -36.15 -41.59
C MET A 1 21.31 -34.86 -40.87
N ARG A 2 20.13 -34.27 -41.09
CA ARG A 2 19.67 -33.01 -40.45
C ARG A 2 18.78 -33.36 -39.25
N PRO A 3 18.86 -32.64 -38.11
CA PRO A 3 17.99 -32.90 -36.97
C PRO A 3 16.56 -32.36 -37.22
N PRO A 4 15.54 -32.93 -36.57
CA PRO A 4 14.14 -32.63 -36.87
C PRO A 4 13.66 -31.34 -36.19
N VAL A 5 12.80 -30.62 -36.91
CA VAL A 5 12.07 -29.43 -36.47
C VAL A 5 10.99 -29.82 -35.45
N PRO A 6 10.83 -29.14 -34.30
CA PRO A 6 9.72 -29.41 -33.42
C PRO A 6 8.41 -28.85 -33.99
N SER A 7 7.43 -29.76 -33.98
CA SER A 7 6.02 -29.61 -34.33
C SER A 7 5.31 -28.46 -33.61
N ARG A 8 4.41 -27.80 -34.35
CA ARG A 8 3.43 -26.79 -33.90
C ARG A 8 2.88 -27.08 -32.50
N ALA A 9 3.05 -26.10 -31.60
CA ALA A 9 2.39 -26.09 -30.31
C ALA A 9 0.86 -26.05 -30.48
N PHE A 10 0.22 -26.99 -29.82
CA PHE A 10 -1.23 -27.10 -29.66
C PHE A 10 -1.76 -25.87 -28.91
N PHE A 11 -2.53 -25.03 -29.60
CA PHE A 11 -3.44 -24.10 -28.94
C PHE A 11 -4.53 -24.92 -28.24
N ARG A 12 -4.43 -25.06 -26.92
CA ARG A 12 -5.51 -25.62 -26.10
C ARG A 12 -6.50 -24.49 -25.82
N GLN A 13 -7.53 -24.37 -26.65
CA GLN A 13 -8.70 -23.55 -26.35
C GLN A 13 -9.36 -24.08 -25.07
N VAL A 14 -9.47 -23.21 -24.06
CA VAL A 14 -10.30 -23.47 -22.88
C VAL A 14 -11.77 -23.25 -23.28
N PRO A 15 -12.67 -24.20 -23.02
CA PRO A 15 -14.07 -24.06 -23.40
C PRO A 15 -14.78 -23.07 -22.45
N THR A 16 -15.06 -21.86 -22.94
CA THR A 16 -15.96 -20.92 -22.27
C THR A 16 -17.41 -21.36 -22.47
N LYS A 17 -18.00 -22.02 -21.48
CA LYS A 17 -19.46 -22.20 -21.39
C LYS A 17 -20.09 -20.95 -20.79
N HIS A 18 -20.41 -19.92 -21.59
CA HIS A 18 -21.48 -18.96 -21.26
C HIS A 18 -22.07 -18.39 -22.55
N GLY A 19 -23.39 -18.55 -22.70
CA GLY A 19 -24.16 -18.08 -23.86
C GLY A 19 -24.30 -16.56 -23.94
N PRO A 20 -24.89 -16.03 -25.02
CA PRO A 20 -25.01 -14.61 -25.25
C PRO A 20 -26.04 -13.99 -24.30
N TYR A 21 -25.60 -13.18 -23.34
CA TYR A 21 -26.50 -12.29 -22.61
C TYR A 21 -26.73 -11.04 -23.46
N ILE A 22 -27.92 -10.99 -24.06
CA ILE A 22 -28.50 -9.80 -24.69
C ILE A 22 -28.76 -8.78 -23.58
N VAL A 23 -28.06 -7.64 -23.62
CA VAL A 23 -28.35 -6.49 -22.76
C VAL A 23 -29.50 -5.72 -23.38
N SER A 24 -30.72 -5.92 -22.88
CA SER A 24 -31.88 -5.09 -23.20
C SER A 24 -31.87 -3.83 -22.31
N CYS A 25 -31.65 -2.67 -22.93
CA CYS A 25 -31.87 -1.38 -22.31
C CYS A 25 -33.38 -1.07 -22.28
N LEU A 26 -33.93 -0.84 -21.09
CA LEU A 26 -35.25 -0.23 -20.88
C LEU A 26 -35.11 0.98 -19.93
N PRO A 27 -35.94 2.03 -20.11
CA PRO A 27 -35.65 3.37 -19.64
C PRO A 27 -35.97 3.57 -18.15
N THR A 28 -35.09 4.31 -17.46
CA THR A 28 -35.25 4.76 -16.09
C THR A 28 -36.24 5.93 -16.00
N LYS A 29 -37.36 5.73 -15.30
CA LYS A 29 -38.28 6.79 -14.89
C LYS A 29 -37.75 7.49 -13.62
N SER A 30 -37.59 8.80 -13.72
CA SER A 30 -37.36 9.75 -12.64
C SER A 30 -38.44 9.64 -11.55
N GLN A 31 -38.05 9.55 -10.28
CA GLN A 31 -38.96 9.75 -9.15
C GLN A 31 -38.40 10.80 -8.17
N ARG A 32 -39.28 11.76 -7.91
CA ARG A 32 -39.15 12.99 -7.14
C ARG A 32 -39.12 12.69 -5.63
N LEU A 33 -38.21 13.32 -4.88
CA LEU A 33 -38.21 13.34 -3.42
C LEU A 33 -39.41 14.15 -2.88
N SER A 34 -40.28 13.50 -2.10
CA SER A 34 -41.37 14.13 -1.34
C SER A 34 -41.13 14.03 0.16
N LYS A 35 -41.48 15.12 0.86
CA LYS A 35 -41.35 15.42 2.29
C LYS A 35 -41.89 14.33 3.23
N ILE A 36 -41.18 14.12 4.35
CA ILE A 36 -41.58 13.26 5.47
C ILE A 36 -42.44 14.07 6.47
N PRO A 37 -43.61 13.60 6.92
CA PRO A 37 -44.36 14.20 8.01
C PRO A 37 -44.12 13.47 9.36
N ASN A 38 -44.16 14.26 10.45
CA ASN A 38 -44.19 13.81 11.83
C ASN A 38 -45.40 12.92 12.14
N ARG A 39 -45.22 11.85 12.91
CA ARG A 39 -46.33 11.20 13.63
C ARG A 39 -45.94 10.63 14.99
N THR A 40 -46.66 11.14 15.98
CA THR A 40 -46.87 10.72 17.36
C THR A 40 -47.44 9.30 17.48
N LEU A 41 -47.06 8.58 18.53
CA LEU A 41 -47.63 7.29 18.94
C LEU A 41 -48.64 7.44 20.10
N PRO A 42 -49.64 6.55 20.20
CA PRO A 42 -50.80 6.72 21.09
C PRO A 42 -50.68 6.02 22.44
N LEU A 43 -51.48 6.51 23.39
CA LEU A 43 -51.76 5.94 24.71
C LEU A 43 -52.48 4.58 24.62
N SER A 44 -52.11 3.65 25.51
CA SER A 44 -52.99 2.57 25.95
C SER A 44 -53.07 2.54 27.48
N SER A 45 -54.31 2.58 27.96
CA SER A 45 -54.77 2.57 29.34
C SER A 45 -54.93 1.15 29.88
N THR A 46 -54.36 0.89 31.06
CA THR A 46 -54.92 -0.07 32.02
C THR A 46 -54.62 0.40 33.44
N CYS A 47 -55.66 0.40 34.26
CA CYS A 47 -55.72 0.87 35.62
C CYS A 47 -55.90 -0.33 36.56
N PRO A 48 -55.28 -0.33 37.74
CA PRO A 48 -55.97 -0.88 38.90
C PRO A 48 -56.10 0.17 40.00
N ARG A 49 -57.33 0.28 40.51
CA ARG A 49 -57.67 0.97 41.76
C ARG A 49 -56.83 0.42 42.90
N PHE A 50 -56.15 1.30 43.63
CA PHE A 50 -55.78 1.03 45.02
C PHE A 50 -56.28 2.15 45.93
N LEU A 51 -56.90 1.70 47.02
CA LEU A 51 -57.55 2.47 48.07
C LEU A 51 -56.62 3.53 48.67
N GLY A 52 -57.25 4.64 49.05
CA GLY A 52 -56.57 5.83 49.57
C GLY A 52 -55.86 5.63 50.91
N LEU A 53 -54.80 6.41 51.05
CA LEU A 53 -54.32 6.96 52.32
C LEU A 53 -53.98 8.43 52.05
N ARG A 54 -54.82 9.34 52.56
CA ARG A 54 -54.55 10.78 52.59
C ARG A 54 -53.34 11.01 53.49
N ILE A 55 -52.17 11.28 52.90
CA ILE A 55 -51.04 11.85 53.62
C ILE A 55 -51.09 13.36 53.39
N HIS A 56 -51.46 14.10 54.44
CA HIS A 56 -51.34 15.55 54.48
C HIS A 56 -49.84 15.91 54.40
N ARG A 57 -49.38 16.38 53.23
CA ARG A 57 -48.06 16.97 53.11
C ARG A 57 -48.14 18.39 53.67
N GLN A 58 -47.64 18.59 54.88
CA GLN A 58 -47.41 19.93 55.43
C GLN A 58 -46.40 20.65 54.53
N TYR A 59 -46.80 21.79 54.00
CA TYR A 59 -45.88 22.74 53.38
C TYR A 59 -45.02 23.32 54.50
N SER A 60 -43.78 22.86 54.61
CA SER A 60 -42.75 23.54 55.39
C SER A 60 -42.12 24.59 54.49
N THR A 61 -42.47 25.86 54.69
CA THR A 61 -41.72 26.99 54.14
C THR A 61 -40.41 27.12 54.90
N ALA A 62 -39.43 26.28 54.55
CA ALA A 62 -38.05 26.55 54.93
C ALA A 62 -37.63 27.83 54.21
N SER A 63 -37.28 28.86 54.98
CA SER A 63 -36.65 30.06 54.48
C SER A 63 -35.41 29.66 53.66
N ALA A 64 -35.36 30.11 52.41
CA ALA A 64 -34.17 29.98 51.58
C ALA A 64 -33.06 30.81 52.23
N GLN A 65 -32.23 30.17 53.05
CA GLN A 65 -30.95 30.75 53.46
C GLN A 65 -30.12 30.93 52.19
N SER A 66 -29.77 32.18 51.88
CA SER A 66 -28.79 32.47 50.83
C SER A 66 -27.45 31.87 51.29
N GLN A 67 -27.12 30.67 50.81
CA GLN A 67 -25.76 30.16 50.95
C GLN A 67 -24.86 31.02 50.07
N SER A 68 -24.13 31.94 50.70
CA SER A 68 -23.00 32.62 50.08
C SER A 68 -22.03 31.53 49.60
N SER A 69 -22.00 31.26 48.29
CA SER A 69 -21.05 30.33 47.70
C SER A 69 -19.65 30.90 47.90
N LYS A 70 -18.94 30.29 48.83
CA LYS A 70 -17.58 30.64 49.22
C LYS A 70 -16.64 30.51 48.00
N PRO A 71 -16.05 31.61 47.46
CA PRO A 71 -15.34 31.61 46.17
C PRO A 71 -14.13 30.67 46.13
N TYR A 72 -13.57 30.35 47.29
CA TYR A 72 -12.47 29.41 47.48
C TYR A 72 -12.80 27.95 47.13
N LEU A 73 -14.07 27.53 47.19
CA LEU A 73 -14.47 26.17 46.83
C LEU A 73 -14.60 25.97 45.31
N LEU A 74 -15.01 27.01 44.58
CA LEU A 74 -15.09 26.96 43.11
C LEU A 74 -13.69 26.97 42.50
N LEU A 75 -12.80 27.84 43.01
CA LEU A 75 -11.42 27.94 42.54
C LEU A 75 -10.64 26.63 42.76
N ARG A 76 -10.77 26.01 43.94
CA ARG A 76 -10.12 24.72 44.26
C ARG A 76 -10.64 23.58 43.39
N ARG A 77 -11.93 23.63 43.00
CA ARG A 77 -12.54 22.64 42.12
C ARG A 77 -12.11 22.82 40.67
N ILE A 78 -12.00 24.06 40.19
CA ILE A 78 -11.45 24.39 38.86
C ILE A 78 -9.99 23.96 38.77
N VAL A 79 -9.15 24.35 39.73
CA VAL A 79 -7.72 23.98 39.76
C VAL A 79 -7.53 22.46 39.81
N GLY A 80 -8.33 21.76 40.61
CA GLY A 80 -8.31 20.29 40.68
C GLY A 80 -8.70 19.63 39.35
N PHE A 81 -9.79 20.08 38.71
CA PHE A 81 -10.22 19.53 37.42
C PHE A 81 -9.23 19.85 36.29
N THR A 82 -8.64 21.06 36.26
CA THR A 82 -7.62 21.41 35.25
C THR A 82 -6.34 20.60 35.44
N ALA A 83 -5.92 20.36 36.69
CA ALA A 83 -4.73 19.54 36.96
C ALA A 83 -4.94 18.09 36.50
N ILE A 84 -6.10 17.50 36.78
CA ILE A 84 -6.46 16.16 36.30
C ILE A 84 -6.49 16.12 34.77
N ALA A 85 -7.08 17.14 34.12
CA ALA A 85 -7.12 17.20 32.66
C ALA A 85 -5.73 17.28 32.03
N ILE A 86 -4.82 18.10 32.59
CA ILE A 86 -3.44 18.22 32.11
C ILE A 86 -2.70 16.89 32.30
N VAL A 87 -2.83 16.25 33.45
CA VAL A 87 -2.18 14.95 33.72
C VAL A 87 -2.74 13.87 32.79
N ALA A 88 -4.07 13.78 32.65
CA ALA A 88 -4.70 12.80 31.78
C ALA A 88 -4.32 13.01 30.30
N PHE A 89 -4.28 14.26 29.84
CA PHE A 89 -3.88 14.59 28.47
C PHE A 89 -2.40 14.31 28.22
N SER A 90 -1.52 14.69 29.15
CA SER A 90 -0.07 14.45 29.05
C SER A 90 0.24 12.96 29.10
N THR A 91 -0.42 12.21 29.98
CA THR A 91 -0.25 10.76 30.10
C THR A 91 -0.83 10.04 28.88
N GLY A 92 -1.98 10.48 28.37
CA GLY A 92 -2.59 9.95 27.16
C GLY A 92 -1.71 10.19 25.93
N LEU A 93 -1.15 11.40 25.79
CA LEU A 93 -0.16 11.72 24.77
C LEU A 93 1.08 10.86 24.93
N ALA A 94 1.69 10.82 26.11
CA ALA A 94 2.90 10.03 26.38
C ALA A 94 2.70 8.54 26.08
N TYR A 95 1.57 7.97 26.49
CA TYR A 95 1.23 6.56 26.22
C TYR A 95 1.01 6.30 24.73
N GLN A 96 0.30 7.18 24.02
CA GLN A 96 0.13 7.05 22.58
C GLN A 96 1.44 7.22 21.81
N THR A 97 2.27 8.19 22.21
CA THR A 97 3.59 8.39 21.60
C THR A 97 4.48 7.19 21.88
N GLN A 98 4.50 6.66 23.11
CA GLN A 98 5.28 5.49 23.46
C GLN A 98 4.82 4.25 22.69
N LYS A 99 3.50 4.03 22.56
CA LYS A 99 2.95 2.90 21.80
C LYS A 99 3.25 3.00 20.30
N THR A 100 3.20 4.21 19.75
CA THR A 100 3.51 4.48 18.34
C THR A 100 5.00 4.34 18.07
N VAL A 101 5.85 4.94 18.90
CA VAL A 101 7.32 4.83 18.82
C VAL A 101 7.76 3.39 19.05
N ALA A 102 7.21 2.67 20.02
CA ALA A 102 7.55 1.26 20.24
C ALA A 102 7.17 0.38 19.04
N ARG A 103 6.03 0.63 18.38
CA ARG A 103 5.67 -0.08 17.14
C ARG A 103 6.59 0.26 15.96
N MET A 104 7.10 1.49 15.90
CA MET A 104 8.10 1.87 14.90
C MET A 104 9.47 1.26 15.18
N MET A 105 9.84 1.08 16.45
CA MET A 105 11.15 0.57 16.89
C MET A 105 11.24 -0.96 17.01
N ALA A 106 10.11 -1.66 17.10
CA ALA A 106 10.09 -3.09 17.45
C ALA A 106 10.27 -4.09 16.29
N ALA A 107 10.38 -3.62 15.04
CA ALA A 107 10.63 -4.49 13.90
C ALA A 107 12.01 -4.20 13.32
N SER A 108 13.00 -5.03 13.65
CA SER A 108 14.23 -5.11 12.86
C SER A 108 13.85 -5.49 11.43
N LEU A 109 14.19 -4.63 10.47
CA LEU A 109 13.92 -4.93 9.07
C LEU A 109 14.83 -6.09 8.64
N PRO A 110 14.29 -7.10 7.92
CA PRO A 110 15.12 -8.19 7.39
C PRO A 110 16.26 -7.67 6.52
N THR A 111 17.41 -8.34 6.57
CA THR A 111 18.55 -8.03 5.69
C THR A 111 18.24 -8.42 4.25
N ASP A 112 19.07 -7.96 3.30
CA ASP A 112 18.90 -8.32 1.89
C ASP A 112 18.97 -9.84 1.68
N GLU A 113 19.92 -10.52 2.35
CA GLU A 113 20.11 -11.97 2.28
C GLU A 113 18.92 -12.73 2.87
N GLU A 114 18.41 -12.30 4.03
CA GLU A 114 17.24 -12.90 4.66
C GLU A 114 16.01 -12.83 3.75
N THR A 115 15.87 -11.71 3.00
CA THR A 115 14.74 -11.53 2.08
C THR A 115 14.76 -12.52 0.91
N LEU A 116 15.93 -13.01 0.49
CA LEU A 116 16.02 -13.96 -0.62
C LEU A 116 15.42 -15.32 -0.27
N THR A 117 15.49 -15.73 1.00
CA THR A 117 14.96 -17.01 1.47
C THR A 117 13.58 -16.93 2.14
N ALA A 118 13.07 -15.71 2.36
CA ALA A 118 11.84 -15.49 3.13
C ALA A 118 10.55 -15.85 2.38
N PHE A 119 10.57 -15.96 1.06
CA PHE A 119 9.38 -16.30 0.28
C PHE A 119 9.23 -17.81 0.13
N VAL A 120 8.05 -18.32 0.44
CA VAL A 120 7.66 -19.71 0.22
C VAL A 120 6.47 -19.73 -0.74
N PRO A 121 6.63 -20.26 -1.96
CA PRO A 121 5.53 -20.40 -2.91
C PRO A 121 4.36 -21.19 -2.31
N SER A 122 3.13 -20.71 -2.49
CA SER A 122 1.91 -21.34 -1.98
C SER A 122 1.41 -22.53 -2.79
N ASP A 123 1.76 -22.57 -4.08
CA ASP A 123 1.23 -23.48 -5.08
C ASP A 123 2.23 -23.71 -6.22
N GLU A 124 1.97 -24.72 -7.04
CA GLU A 124 2.88 -25.15 -8.12
C GLU A 124 3.11 -24.07 -9.17
N PHE A 125 2.08 -23.28 -9.50
CA PHE A 125 2.21 -22.21 -10.49
C PHE A 125 3.08 -21.07 -9.95
N THR A 126 2.86 -20.64 -8.72
CA THR A 126 3.71 -19.65 -8.04
C THR A 126 5.16 -20.12 -7.99
N LYS A 127 5.38 -21.42 -7.74
CA LYS A 127 6.71 -22.03 -7.74
C LYS A 127 7.34 -22.04 -9.14
N GLU A 128 6.59 -22.40 -10.18
CA GLU A 128 7.07 -22.35 -11.57
C GLU A 128 7.51 -20.92 -11.96
N VAL A 129 6.71 -19.91 -11.60
CA VAL A 129 7.04 -18.50 -11.83
C VAL A 129 8.31 -18.08 -11.10
N GLU A 130 8.43 -18.47 -9.82
CA GLU A 130 9.60 -18.23 -8.98
C GLU A 130 10.87 -18.86 -9.57
N ASP A 131 10.81 -20.16 -9.88
CA ASP A 131 11.92 -20.95 -10.41
C ASP A 131 12.36 -20.41 -11.78
N TYR A 132 11.41 -20.00 -12.63
CA TYR A 132 11.72 -19.43 -13.92
C TYR A 132 12.50 -18.12 -13.79
N ILE A 133 12.07 -17.19 -12.94
CA ILE A 133 12.80 -15.93 -12.73
C ILE A 133 14.17 -16.21 -12.08
N TYR A 134 14.22 -17.08 -11.07
CA TYR A 134 15.45 -17.37 -10.33
C TYR A 134 16.56 -17.93 -11.24
N ASN A 135 16.20 -18.81 -12.17
CA ASN A 135 17.12 -19.50 -13.08
C ASN A 135 17.30 -18.77 -14.44
N HIS A 136 16.61 -17.66 -14.67
CA HIS A 136 16.69 -16.97 -15.95
C HIS A 136 18.12 -16.44 -16.23
N PRO A 137 18.65 -16.53 -17.47
CA PRO A 137 20.00 -16.06 -17.79
C PRO A 137 20.29 -14.61 -17.38
N VAL A 138 19.31 -13.72 -17.50
CA VAL A 138 19.41 -12.32 -17.05
C VAL A 138 19.63 -12.23 -15.54
N THR A 139 18.85 -12.98 -14.75
CA THR A 139 18.97 -13.03 -13.29
C THR A 139 20.34 -13.56 -12.87
N LEU A 140 20.78 -14.66 -13.51
CA LEU A 140 22.09 -15.26 -13.24
C LEU A 140 23.24 -14.31 -13.58
N ALA A 141 23.15 -13.59 -14.72
CA ALA A 141 24.16 -12.61 -15.12
C ALA A 141 24.24 -11.42 -14.15
N LEU A 142 23.10 -10.94 -13.64
CA LEU A 142 23.05 -9.87 -12.63
C LEU A 142 23.66 -10.34 -11.31
N ARG A 143 23.35 -11.58 -10.88
CA ARG A 143 23.90 -12.18 -9.64
C ARG A 143 25.41 -12.41 -9.69
N GLN A 144 25.96 -12.68 -10.88
CA GLN A 144 27.41 -12.82 -11.08
C GLN A 144 28.15 -11.48 -11.11
N ASN A 145 27.44 -10.37 -11.29
CA ASN A 145 28.06 -9.07 -11.40
C ASN A 145 28.23 -8.44 -10.00
N PRO A 146 29.48 -8.24 -9.53
CA PRO A 146 29.75 -7.75 -8.18
C PRO A 146 29.30 -6.31 -7.94
N ALA A 147 28.95 -5.56 -9.00
CA ALA A 147 28.41 -4.22 -8.85
C ALA A 147 26.98 -4.19 -8.29
N TYR A 148 26.26 -5.32 -8.32
CA TYR A 148 24.86 -5.40 -7.89
C TYR A 148 24.70 -6.12 -6.56
N THR A 149 23.81 -5.58 -5.73
CA THR A 149 23.26 -6.27 -4.55
C THR A 149 21.84 -6.76 -4.88
N GLU A 150 21.62 -8.06 -4.68
CA GLU A 150 20.32 -8.73 -4.88
C GLU A 150 19.47 -8.63 -3.62
N SER A 151 18.17 -8.37 -3.77
CA SER A 151 17.22 -8.28 -2.66
C SER A 151 15.78 -8.57 -3.09
N ARG A 152 14.90 -8.80 -2.10
CA ARG A 152 13.43 -8.83 -2.28
C ARG A 152 12.74 -7.74 -1.47
N PRO A 153 12.63 -6.51 -2.01
CA PRO A 153 12.05 -5.35 -1.33
C PRO A 153 10.72 -5.54 -0.61
N HIS A 154 9.78 -6.29 -1.21
CA HIS A 154 8.46 -6.52 -0.64
C HIS A 154 8.53 -7.30 0.69
N LEU A 155 9.58 -8.10 0.88
CA LEU A 155 9.79 -8.95 2.05
C LEU A 155 10.52 -8.21 3.18
N LYS A 156 11.13 -7.05 2.90
CA LYS A 156 11.62 -6.13 3.95
C LYS A 156 10.48 -5.52 4.76
N ILE A 157 9.28 -5.46 4.19
CA ILE A 157 8.10 -4.92 4.88
C ILE A 157 7.59 -5.99 5.85
N PRO A 158 7.44 -5.68 7.15
CA PRO A 158 6.86 -6.62 8.13
C PRO A 158 5.49 -7.14 7.69
N GLN A 159 5.21 -8.41 7.98
CA GLN A 159 3.98 -9.10 7.53
C GLN A 159 2.71 -8.33 7.90
N GLU A 160 2.66 -7.75 9.09
CA GLU A 160 1.51 -7.01 9.64
C GLU A 160 1.23 -5.71 8.87
N LEU A 161 2.27 -5.13 8.27
CA LEU A 161 2.17 -3.90 7.48
C LEU A 161 1.97 -4.20 5.99
N ARG A 162 2.46 -5.35 5.52
CA ARG A 162 2.41 -5.74 4.12
C ARG A 162 0.99 -5.78 3.57
N ALA A 163 0.01 -6.21 4.36
CA ALA A 163 -1.41 -6.24 3.98
C ALA A 163 -2.00 -4.85 3.62
N ARG A 164 -1.34 -3.75 4.02
CA ARG A 164 -1.75 -2.38 3.68
C ARG A 164 -0.89 -1.76 2.57
N HIS A 165 0.08 -2.51 2.06
CA HIS A 165 0.93 -2.07 0.96
C HIS A 165 0.27 -2.42 -0.37
N LEU A 166 0.35 -1.51 -1.35
CA LEU A 166 -0.29 -1.70 -2.64
C LEU A 166 0.32 -2.87 -3.41
N THR A 167 1.61 -2.82 -3.75
CA THR A 167 2.29 -3.83 -4.57
C THR A 167 2.72 -5.07 -3.79
N ALA A 168 3.35 -4.89 -2.62
CA ALA A 168 3.75 -5.98 -1.74
C ALA A 168 2.60 -6.73 -1.06
N GLY A 169 1.38 -6.19 -1.05
CA GLY A 169 0.25 -6.75 -0.32
C GLY A 169 -0.99 -6.93 -1.19
N ILE A 170 -1.75 -5.86 -1.39
CA ILE A 170 -3.07 -5.89 -2.05
C ILE A 170 -2.99 -6.51 -3.45
N LEU A 171 -1.92 -6.24 -4.20
CA LEU A 171 -1.69 -6.77 -5.53
C LEU A 171 -0.82 -8.03 -5.54
N ALA A 172 -0.30 -8.48 -4.38
CA ALA A 172 0.46 -9.71 -4.25
C ALA A 172 -0.49 -10.91 -4.14
N THR A 173 -1.10 -11.27 -5.26
CA THR A 173 -2.09 -12.34 -5.39
C THR A 173 -1.70 -13.31 -6.49
N PRO A 174 -2.24 -14.55 -6.52
CA PRO A 174 -1.93 -15.52 -7.56
C PRO A 174 -2.25 -15.07 -9.00
N GLY A 175 -3.14 -14.08 -9.18
CA GLY A 175 -3.46 -13.47 -10.47
C GLY A 175 -2.86 -12.07 -10.66
N GLY A 176 -2.17 -11.51 -9.68
CA GLY A 176 -1.60 -10.16 -9.72
C GLY A 176 -0.08 -10.18 -9.86
N ILE A 177 0.62 -9.63 -8.87
CA ILE A 177 2.07 -9.79 -8.69
C ILE A 177 2.28 -11.13 -7.97
N VAL A 178 2.48 -12.19 -8.75
CA VAL A 178 2.46 -13.59 -8.28
C VAL A 178 3.60 -13.89 -7.30
N VAL A 179 4.78 -13.37 -7.60
CA VAL A 179 5.97 -13.52 -6.74
C VAL A 179 6.54 -12.15 -6.39
N PRO A 180 7.07 -11.95 -5.17
CA PRO A 180 7.88 -10.79 -4.84
C PRO A 180 9.01 -10.63 -5.87
N PRO A 181 9.24 -9.42 -6.42
CA PRO A 181 10.24 -9.25 -7.46
C PRO A 181 11.66 -9.44 -6.92
N TYR A 182 12.50 -10.03 -7.75
CA TYR A 182 13.95 -9.93 -7.58
C TYR A 182 14.41 -8.54 -8.03
N VAL A 183 15.17 -7.86 -7.18
CA VAL A 183 15.67 -6.52 -7.43
C VAL A 183 17.17 -6.46 -7.19
N PHE A 184 17.88 -5.99 -8.21
CA PHE A 184 19.33 -5.83 -8.24
C PHE A 184 19.64 -4.33 -8.26
N CYS A 185 20.34 -3.82 -7.25
CA CYS A 185 20.70 -2.42 -7.14
C CYS A 185 22.22 -2.24 -7.24
N GLU A 186 22.68 -1.29 -8.05
CA GLU A 186 24.08 -0.83 -7.95
C GLU A 186 24.28 0.03 -6.70
N GLU A 187 25.52 0.02 -6.19
CA GLU A 187 25.94 0.90 -5.11
C GLU A 187 25.65 2.38 -5.42
N ASP A 188 25.43 3.15 -4.36
CA ASP A 188 25.13 4.59 -4.42
C ASP A 188 23.93 4.98 -5.29
N GLY A 189 23.06 4.02 -5.63
CA GLY A 189 21.81 4.28 -6.35
C GLY A 189 22.01 4.62 -7.83
N LYS A 190 23.09 4.12 -8.44
CA LYS A 190 23.42 4.39 -9.84
C LYS A 190 22.43 3.76 -10.82
N SER A 191 22.05 2.50 -10.60
CA SER A 191 21.11 1.77 -11.44
C SER A 191 20.35 0.72 -10.64
N LEU A 192 19.23 0.25 -11.20
CA LEU A 192 18.41 -0.81 -10.63
C LEU A 192 17.82 -1.65 -11.76
N THR A 193 17.83 -2.97 -11.59
CA THR A 193 17.06 -3.90 -12.44
C THR A 193 16.12 -4.72 -11.58
N ALA A 194 14.86 -4.80 -11.98
CA ALA A 194 13.83 -5.59 -11.30
C ALA A 194 13.12 -6.50 -12.29
N ILE A 195 12.83 -7.73 -11.88
CA ILE A 195 12.18 -8.74 -12.72
C ILE A 195 10.84 -9.11 -12.11
N PHE A 196 9.80 -9.06 -12.93
CA PHE A 196 8.41 -9.26 -12.52
C PHE A 196 7.73 -10.31 -13.39
N TYR A 197 6.78 -11.03 -12.80
CA TYR A 197 5.71 -11.68 -13.54
C TYR A 197 4.42 -10.89 -13.31
N LEU A 198 3.73 -10.54 -14.40
CA LEU A 198 2.53 -9.69 -14.36
C LEU A 198 1.30 -10.53 -14.71
N GLY A 199 0.49 -10.89 -13.71
CA GLY A 199 -0.71 -11.72 -13.90
C GLY A 199 -1.90 -11.00 -14.53
N SER A 200 -2.98 -11.73 -14.78
CA SER A 200 -4.19 -11.23 -15.45
C SER A 200 -5.04 -10.28 -14.61
N ASP A 201 -5.05 -10.38 -13.29
CA ASP A 201 -5.94 -9.62 -12.40
C ASP A 201 -5.51 -8.14 -12.27
N VAL A 202 -4.30 -7.82 -12.72
CA VAL A 202 -3.79 -6.45 -12.82
C VAL A 202 -3.93 -5.87 -14.24
N SER A 203 -4.79 -6.49 -15.07
CA SER A 203 -5.10 -6.01 -16.42
C SER A 203 -6.10 -4.85 -16.42
N GLY A 204 -5.95 -3.94 -17.37
CA GLY A 204 -6.94 -2.88 -17.63
C GLY A 204 -7.90 -3.23 -18.76
N HIS A 205 -7.41 -4.02 -19.71
CA HIS A 205 -8.18 -4.60 -20.81
C HIS A 205 -7.89 -6.11 -20.85
N PRO A 206 -8.80 -6.98 -21.30
CA PRO A 206 -8.52 -8.41 -21.39
C PRO A 206 -7.17 -8.73 -22.04
N GLY A 207 -6.27 -9.33 -21.28
CA GLY A 207 -4.92 -9.73 -21.71
C GLY A 207 -3.86 -8.63 -21.73
N ILE A 208 -4.18 -7.38 -21.37
CA ILE A 208 -3.22 -6.26 -21.33
C ILE A 208 -3.14 -5.70 -19.92
N VAL A 209 -1.93 -5.71 -19.36
CA VAL A 209 -1.61 -5.15 -18.04
C VAL A 209 -2.05 -3.69 -17.98
N HIS A 210 -2.70 -3.29 -16.89
CA HIS A 210 -3.19 -1.93 -16.71
C HIS A 210 -2.01 -0.93 -16.73
N GLY A 211 -2.10 0.12 -17.54
CA GLY A 211 -1.03 1.12 -17.66
C GLY A 211 -0.68 1.77 -16.31
N GLY A 212 -1.65 1.93 -15.42
CA GLY A 212 -1.45 2.38 -14.05
C GLY A 212 -0.62 1.43 -13.18
N LEU A 213 -0.68 0.10 -13.39
CA LEU A 213 0.25 -0.81 -12.69
C LEU A 213 1.68 -0.56 -13.15
N LEU A 214 1.90 -0.47 -14.47
CA LEU A 214 3.21 -0.20 -15.04
C LEU A 214 3.78 1.14 -14.52
N ALA A 215 2.92 2.16 -14.39
CA ALA A 215 3.27 3.43 -13.78
C ALA A 215 3.68 3.28 -12.31
N THR A 216 2.95 2.49 -11.52
CA THR A 216 3.29 2.20 -10.12
C THR A 216 4.63 1.49 -9.99
N LEU A 217 4.89 0.48 -10.82
CA LEU A 217 6.17 -0.24 -10.82
C LEU A 217 7.34 0.68 -11.20
N LEU A 218 7.15 1.53 -12.22
CA LEU A 218 8.11 2.56 -12.61
C LEU A 218 8.42 3.53 -11.47
N ASP A 219 7.39 4.05 -10.79
CA ASP A 219 7.55 4.95 -9.66
C ASP A 219 8.34 4.28 -8.51
N GLU A 220 7.90 3.10 -8.05
CA GLU A 220 8.53 2.37 -6.95
C GLU A 220 9.99 1.99 -7.26
N SER A 221 10.28 1.53 -8.48
CA SER A 221 11.63 1.14 -8.89
C SER A 221 12.55 2.35 -9.09
N MET A 222 12.08 3.44 -9.69
CA MET A 222 12.89 4.66 -9.83
C MET A 222 13.16 5.33 -8.48
N ALA A 223 12.17 5.33 -7.57
CA ALA A 223 12.34 5.79 -6.20
C ALA A 223 13.45 4.99 -5.51
N ARG A 224 13.33 3.66 -5.49
CA ARG A 224 14.33 2.77 -4.89
C ARG A 224 15.72 2.95 -5.50
N CYS A 225 15.79 3.14 -6.82
CA CYS A 225 17.04 3.36 -7.53
C CYS A 225 17.77 4.60 -7.01
N CYS A 226 17.10 5.75 -6.92
CA CYS A 226 17.79 7.01 -6.62
C CYS A 226 17.89 7.36 -5.14
N PHE A 227 17.12 6.71 -4.26
CA PHE A 227 17.15 7.02 -2.83
C PHE A 227 18.54 6.94 -2.24
N PRO A 228 19.37 5.91 -2.46
CA PRO A 228 20.73 5.87 -1.93
C PRO A 228 21.61 7.07 -2.33
N ALA A 229 21.33 7.71 -3.46
CA ALA A 229 22.06 8.89 -3.97
C ALA A 229 21.60 10.21 -3.32
N LEU A 230 20.50 10.22 -2.56
CA LEU A 230 20.00 11.39 -1.84
C LEU A 230 20.67 11.54 -0.46
N PRO A 231 20.86 12.78 0.04
CA PRO A 231 21.60 13.04 1.29
C PRO A 231 21.15 12.22 2.52
N ASN A 232 19.84 12.06 2.70
CA ASN A 232 19.22 11.32 3.80
C ASN A 232 18.57 10.00 3.35
N LYS A 233 18.89 9.55 2.13
CA LYS A 233 18.39 8.30 1.54
C LYS A 233 16.87 8.17 1.48
N VAL A 234 16.18 9.31 1.37
CA VAL A 234 14.70 9.38 1.31
C VAL A 234 14.28 10.41 0.28
N GLY A 235 13.21 10.09 -0.45
CA GLY A 235 12.64 10.99 -1.44
C GLY A 235 11.14 10.79 -1.60
N VAL A 236 10.51 11.75 -2.25
CA VAL A 236 9.13 11.65 -2.73
C VAL A 236 9.09 12.02 -4.21
N THR A 237 8.17 11.43 -4.95
CA THR A 237 7.96 11.73 -6.37
C THR A 237 7.42 13.14 -6.52
N ALA A 238 8.14 13.99 -7.25
CA ALA A 238 7.70 15.35 -7.59
C ALA A 238 7.13 15.42 -9.01
N ASN A 239 7.68 14.63 -9.94
CA ASN A 239 7.16 14.48 -11.29
C ASN A 239 7.40 13.06 -11.79
N LEU A 240 6.43 12.53 -12.53
CA LEU A 240 6.51 11.26 -13.24
C LEU A 240 5.90 11.46 -14.62
N ASN A 241 6.71 11.28 -15.66
CA ASN A 241 6.29 11.34 -17.05
C ASN A 241 6.52 9.99 -17.72
N ILE A 242 5.51 9.46 -18.41
CA ILE A 242 5.47 8.08 -18.90
C ILE A 242 5.00 8.04 -20.35
N ASP A 243 5.77 7.35 -21.18
CA ASP A 243 5.44 7.04 -22.56
C ASP A 243 5.14 5.54 -22.72
N TYR A 244 3.89 5.20 -23.02
CA TYR A 244 3.49 3.82 -23.33
C TYR A 244 3.78 3.51 -24.81
N ARG A 245 4.79 2.69 -25.07
CA ARG A 245 5.27 2.38 -26.43
C ARG A 245 4.51 1.21 -27.04
N ARG A 246 4.25 0.16 -26.25
CA ARG A 246 3.59 -1.09 -26.67
C ARG A 246 2.72 -1.65 -25.55
N PRO A 247 1.66 -2.42 -25.86
CA PRO A 247 0.88 -3.09 -24.83
C PRO A 247 1.74 -4.12 -24.09
N ALA A 248 1.72 -4.06 -22.76
CA ALA A 248 2.30 -5.09 -21.92
C ALA A 248 1.28 -6.24 -21.77
N MET A 249 1.61 -7.41 -22.32
CA MET A 249 0.72 -8.56 -22.25
C MET A 249 0.72 -9.15 -20.83
N ALA A 250 -0.46 -9.44 -20.31
CA ALA A 250 -0.61 -10.13 -19.03
C ALA A 250 -0.16 -11.60 -19.12
N ASN A 251 0.04 -12.21 -17.95
CA ASN A 251 0.61 -13.55 -17.77
C ASN A 251 1.99 -13.70 -18.42
N ASN A 252 2.81 -12.65 -18.36
CA ASN A 252 4.13 -12.62 -18.97
C ASN A 252 5.16 -11.97 -18.03
N TYR A 253 6.43 -12.23 -18.32
CA TYR A 253 7.56 -11.69 -17.58
C TYR A 253 8.02 -10.36 -18.17
N ALA A 254 8.43 -9.44 -17.29
CA ALA A 254 8.94 -8.14 -17.68
C ALA A 254 10.18 -7.78 -16.85
N VAL A 255 11.08 -7.03 -17.47
CA VAL A 255 12.26 -6.46 -16.82
C VAL A 255 12.10 -4.96 -16.78
N LEU A 256 12.26 -4.39 -15.60
CA LEU A 256 12.33 -2.95 -15.39
C LEU A 256 13.78 -2.56 -15.13
N LYS A 257 14.29 -1.62 -15.90
CA LYS A 257 15.62 -1.02 -15.69
C LYS A 257 15.47 0.45 -15.37
N ALA A 258 16.11 0.91 -14.30
CA ALA A 258 16.15 2.30 -13.89
C ALA A 258 17.60 2.77 -13.73
N LYS A 259 17.83 4.05 -14.01
CA LYS A 259 19.14 4.69 -13.89
C LYS A 259 18.99 6.10 -13.34
N THR A 260 19.72 6.40 -12.28
CA THR A 260 19.85 7.78 -11.79
C THR A 260 20.74 8.55 -12.74
N VAL A 261 20.16 9.53 -13.43
CA VAL A 261 20.85 10.30 -14.48
C VAL A 261 21.58 11.50 -13.87
N LYS A 262 21.00 12.11 -12.84
CA LYS A 262 21.50 13.35 -12.27
C LYS A 262 21.04 13.51 -10.83
N VAL A 263 21.91 14.04 -9.97
CA VAL A 263 21.58 14.42 -8.59
C VAL A 263 22.11 15.83 -8.32
N GLU A 264 21.24 16.71 -7.83
CA GLU A 264 21.59 18.08 -7.41
C GLU A 264 20.95 18.41 -6.06
N GLY A 265 21.75 18.35 -5.01
CA GLY A 265 21.31 18.62 -3.64
C GLY A 265 20.19 17.65 -3.22
N ARG A 266 18.96 18.16 -3.11
CA ARG A 266 17.77 17.38 -2.71
C ARG A 266 16.99 16.80 -3.90
N LYS A 267 17.50 16.89 -5.12
CA LYS A 267 16.78 16.49 -6.35
C LYS A 267 17.52 15.36 -7.04
N ALA A 268 16.82 14.31 -7.44
CA ALA A 268 17.34 13.23 -8.27
C ALA A 268 16.46 13.04 -9.50
N TRP A 269 17.07 13.00 -10.68
CA TRP A 269 16.42 12.69 -11.95
C TRP A 269 16.75 11.26 -12.34
N VAL A 270 15.72 10.50 -12.68
CA VAL A 270 15.82 9.07 -12.98
C VAL A 270 15.13 8.82 -14.31
N GLU A 271 15.73 7.96 -15.12
CA GLU A 271 15.13 7.41 -16.33
C GLU A 271 14.95 5.91 -16.15
N ALA A 272 13.83 5.37 -16.62
CA ALA A 272 13.55 3.95 -16.55
C ALA A 272 12.74 3.47 -17.74
N HIS A 273 12.76 2.17 -17.98
CA HIS A 273 11.85 1.51 -18.92
C HIS A 273 11.50 0.12 -18.42
N ILE A 274 10.34 -0.37 -18.89
CA ILE A 274 9.93 -1.76 -18.78
C ILE A 274 10.02 -2.37 -20.18
N GLU A 275 10.70 -3.51 -20.28
CA GLU A 275 10.84 -4.29 -21.51
C GLU A 275 10.40 -5.74 -21.28
N THR A 276 10.10 -6.45 -22.38
CA THR A 276 9.88 -7.90 -22.31
C THR A 276 11.14 -8.60 -21.81
N LEU A 277 10.98 -9.67 -21.02
CA LEU A 277 12.12 -10.50 -20.65
C LEU A 277 12.82 -11.05 -21.92
N PRO A 278 14.16 -10.96 -22.02
CA PRO A 278 14.87 -11.47 -23.20
C PRO A 278 14.64 -12.96 -23.41
N GLU A 279 14.25 -13.35 -24.63
CA GLU A 279 14.13 -14.74 -25.07
C GLU A 279 15.18 -15.03 -26.16
N ASP A 280 15.62 -16.27 -26.27
CA ASP A 280 16.60 -16.67 -27.28
C ASP A 280 16.14 -16.32 -28.70
N GLY A 281 16.97 -15.52 -29.39
CA GLY A 281 16.73 -15.11 -30.77
C GLY A 281 15.70 -13.98 -30.96
N LYS A 282 15.24 -13.33 -29.87
CA LYS A 282 14.38 -12.14 -29.95
C LYS A 282 14.96 -10.98 -29.17
N GLU A 283 14.97 -9.80 -29.79
CA GLU A 283 15.34 -8.59 -29.07
C GLU A 283 14.25 -8.18 -28.06
N PRO A 284 14.61 -7.75 -26.85
CA PRO A 284 13.67 -7.21 -25.88
C PRO A 284 12.90 -6.02 -26.45
N ALA A 285 11.58 -6.07 -26.38
CA ALA A 285 10.73 -4.98 -26.81
C ALA A 285 10.45 -4.05 -25.63
N VAL A 286 10.86 -2.78 -25.75
CA VAL A 286 10.47 -1.75 -24.77
C VAL A 286 8.95 -1.55 -24.80
N LEU A 287 8.31 -1.70 -23.65
CA LEU A 287 6.87 -1.60 -23.47
C LEU A 287 6.48 -0.19 -23.02
N VAL A 288 7.19 0.33 -22.02
CA VAL A 288 6.94 1.63 -21.40
C VAL A 288 8.26 2.28 -21.02
N GLU A 289 8.37 3.59 -21.21
CA GLU A 289 9.50 4.40 -20.79
C GLU A 289 9.03 5.50 -19.84
N ALA A 290 9.88 5.90 -18.90
CA ALA A 290 9.56 6.98 -17.97
C ALA A 290 10.77 7.83 -17.60
N LYS A 291 10.46 9.09 -17.27
CA LYS A 291 11.38 10.02 -16.62
C LYS A 291 10.73 10.54 -15.36
N ALA A 292 11.48 10.61 -14.27
CA ALA A 292 10.97 11.07 -12.99
C ALA A 292 11.94 12.01 -12.29
N LEU A 293 11.35 12.89 -11.47
CA LEU A 293 12.05 13.76 -10.53
C LEU A 293 11.64 13.38 -9.12
N PHE A 294 12.60 12.96 -8.31
CA PHE A 294 12.45 12.72 -6.89
C PHE A 294 13.05 13.86 -6.08
N VAL A 295 12.41 14.21 -4.98
CA VAL A 295 12.84 15.29 -4.10
C VAL A 295 12.87 14.83 -2.65
N GLU A 296 14.00 15.02 -1.98
CA GLU A 296 14.11 14.80 -0.54
C GLU A 296 13.31 15.88 0.22
N PRO A 297 12.38 15.52 1.14
CA PRO A 297 11.66 16.48 1.97
C PRO A 297 12.60 17.36 2.81
N LYS A 298 12.25 18.64 3.04
CA LYS A 298 13.13 19.57 3.78
C LYS A 298 13.44 19.09 5.21
N GLN A 299 12.50 18.40 5.84
CA GLN A 299 12.61 17.87 7.19
C GLN A 299 13.24 16.47 7.24
N ALA A 300 13.75 15.95 6.11
CA ALA A 300 14.31 14.61 6.03
C ALA A 300 15.41 14.37 7.07
N ALA A 301 16.31 15.32 7.31
CA ALA A 301 17.35 15.18 8.33
C ALA A 301 16.79 14.99 9.76
N ALA A 302 15.67 15.66 10.09
CA ALA A 302 15.01 15.50 11.39
C ALA A 302 14.24 14.18 11.47
N MET A 303 13.69 13.71 10.35
CA MET A 303 12.99 12.42 10.25
C MET A 303 13.94 11.23 10.12
N ALA A 304 15.14 11.43 9.58
CA ALA A 304 16.16 10.41 9.42
C ALA A 304 16.58 9.85 10.79
N SER A 305 16.53 10.65 11.86
CA SER A 305 16.74 10.15 13.22
C SER A 305 15.65 9.17 13.70
N LEU A 306 14.45 9.21 13.12
CA LEU A 306 13.35 8.27 13.43
C LEU A 306 13.43 7.00 12.57
N TYR A 307 14.07 7.06 11.39
CA TYR A 307 14.26 5.93 10.47
C TYR A 307 15.68 5.35 10.50
N LYS A 308 16.63 5.96 11.23
CA LYS A 308 17.97 5.41 11.55
C LYS A 308 17.83 4.29 12.59
N VAL A 309 17.17 3.21 12.18
CA VAL A 309 17.35 1.88 12.74
C VAL A 309 17.56 0.99 11.53
N THR A 310 18.79 0.96 11.03
CA THR A 310 19.47 -0.14 10.29
C THR A 310 20.61 0.42 9.44
N ASN A 311 21.81 0.42 10.03
CA ASN A 311 22.96 -0.23 9.41
C ASN A 311 23.33 -1.39 10.33
#